data_AF-A0A5S5CTG2-F1
#
_entry.id   AF-A0A5S5CTG2-F1
#
_cell.length_a   1.000
_cell.length_b   1.000
_cell.length_c   1.000
_cell.angle_alpha   90.00
_cell.angle_beta   90.00
_cell.angle_gamma   90.00
#
_symmetry.space_group_name_H-M   'P 1'
#
loop_
_entity.id
_entity.type
_entity.pdbx_description
1 polymer ?
#
loop_
_entity_poly.entity_id
_entity_poly.type
_entity_poly.pdbx_seq_one_letter_code
_entity_poly.pdbx_strand_id
1 'polypeptide(L)'
;MSRAARLLLTVLVTLAAVAVFPSTASAAERTVTYTVSTRGAVAGDLGHFTAIAREVLTDPRGWSLGGTVAFEQVGSGSDFDLILAAPSVIAAASPGCSAQWSCRVGRSVYINDERWRFGTSSWPHGLAAYQRYVIQHEVGHWVGIPHTDCPSAGRTAWVMQQQSISLQGCLANVYPVLEERAAAGQRLGVSVAWSPVEQQYRALGGPGGFMGPPITWEHPTAGVGRYQSYAGGYGGGGIYWHPSLGAHEVYGDIYERWGALGAEHGVMGFPLTGERATEGVGRYQSFAGWWGVGGIYWRADLGAHEVYGDIYKRWSALDAEHGVLGFPLTGERATVGQGRYQTFTGRFGESGIYWRPDLGAHEVYGAIYRRWASLGAEHGVLGYPVSGEYDVDGGRRSDFEGGYIRWDRATNTTEVVTGG
;
A
#
# COMPACT_ATOMS: atom_id res chain seq x y z
N MET A 1 66.76 -7.33 11.82
CA MET A 1 65.54 -8.09 12.18
C MET A 1 64.47 -7.07 12.53
N SER A 2 63.60 -6.71 11.58
CA SER A 2 62.75 -5.51 11.65
C SER A 2 61.44 -5.70 10.88
N ARG A 3 60.35 -5.39 11.58
CA ARG A 3 59.10 -4.74 11.13
C ARG A 3 58.15 -5.47 10.16
N ALA A 4 56.99 -5.80 10.75
CA ALA A 4 55.65 -5.40 10.30
C ALA A 4 55.14 -5.88 8.93
N ALA A 5 54.30 -6.92 8.96
CA ALA A 5 53.29 -7.16 7.93
C ALA A 5 51.92 -6.74 8.49
N ARG A 6 51.47 -5.53 8.13
CA ARG A 6 50.07 -5.11 8.30
C ARG A 6 49.25 -5.79 7.22
N LEU A 7 48.30 -6.63 7.63
CA LEU A 7 47.24 -7.14 6.75
C LEU A 7 46.35 -5.94 6.37
N LEU A 8 46.43 -5.47 5.12
CA LEU A 8 45.39 -4.62 4.55
C LEU A 8 44.21 -5.52 4.19
N LEU A 9 43.14 -5.43 4.98
CA LEU A 9 41.84 -5.96 4.58
C LEU A 9 41.19 -4.90 3.67
N THR A 10 41.32 -5.08 2.36
CA THR A 10 40.66 -4.24 1.37
C THR A 10 39.15 -4.54 1.42
N VAL A 11 38.38 -3.72 2.12
CA VAL A 11 36.91 -3.74 2.04
C VAL A 11 36.54 -3.20 0.65
N LEU A 12 36.28 -4.10 -0.30
CA LEU A 12 35.58 -3.73 -1.53
C LEU A 12 34.14 -3.39 -1.15
N VAL A 13 33.85 -2.09 -1.00
CA VAL A 13 32.49 -1.58 -1.09
C VAL A 13 32.10 -1.69 -2.55
N THR A 14 31.41 -2.77 -2.92
CA THR A 14 30.66 -2.81 -4.17
C THR A 14 29.52 -1.81 -4.03
N LEU A 15 29.71 -0.61 -4.61
CA LEU A 15 28.59 0.23 -5.00
C LEU A 15 27.71 -0.62 -5.92
N ALA A 16 26.61 -1.16 -5.40
CA ALA A 16 25.54 -1.66 -6.22
C ALA A 16 25.12 -0.48 -7.09
N ALA A 17 25.38 -0.57 -8.39
CA ALA A 17 24.89 0.39 -9.35
C ALA A 17 23.37 0.45 -9.14
N VAL A 18 22.88 1.59 -8.66
CA VAL A 18 21.46 1.91 -8.76
C VAL A 18 21.19 1.87 -10.25
N ALA A 19 20.47 0.83 -10.70
CA ALA A 19 19.95 0.80 -12.05
C ALA A 19 18.98 1.98 -12.16
N VAL A 20 19.49 3.09 -12.67
CA VAL A 20 18.65 4.16 -13.19
C VAL A 20 18.01 3.56 -14.42
N PHE A 21 16.82 2.99 -14.24
CA PHE A 21 15.98 2.61 -15.37
C PHE A 21 15.77 3.87 -16.20
N PRO A 22 16.16 3.89 -17.48
CA PRO A 22 15.80 5.01 -18.32
C PRO A 22 14.27 5.03 -18.37
N SER A 23 13.66 6.09 -17.87
CA SER A 23 12.26 6.42 -18.17
C SER A 23 12.20 6.82 -19.64
N THR A 24 12.33 5.85 -20.55
CA THR A 24 11.81 6.03 -21.89
C THR A 24 10.30 5.94 -21.76
N ALA A 25 9.65 7.09 -21.56
CA ALA A 25 8.26 7.20 -21.98
C ALA A 25 8.27 6.80 -23.45
N SER A 26 7.76 5.60 -23.75
CA SER A 26 7.50 5.21 -25.12
C SER A 26 6.63 6.32 -25.72
N ALA A 27 6.98 6.78 -26.93
CA ALA A 27 6.12 7.71 -27.64
C ALA A 27 4.69 7.14 -27.69
N ALA A 28 3.68 8.01 -27.60
CA ALA A 28 2.30 7.58 -27.68
C ALA A 28 2.08 6.73 -28.94
N GLU A 29 1.37 5.61 -28.79
CA GLU A 29 1.05 4.73 -29.92
C GLU A 29 -0.02 5.36 -30.82
N ARG A 30 -0.84 6.24 -30.24
CA ARG A 30 -1.89 6.98 -30.95
C ARG A 30 -2.04 8.39 -30.41
N THR A 31 -2.20 9.35 -31.32
CA THR A 31 -2.68 10.70 -30.99
C THR A 31 -4.16 10.81 -31.30
N VAL A 32 -4.93 11.38 -30.37
CA VAL A 32 -6.33 11.76 -30.52
C VAL A 32 -6.43 13.26 -30.33
N THR A 33 -6.99 13.95 -31.31
CA THR A 33 -7.15 15.40 -31.31
C THR A 33 -8.55 15.80 -30.86
N TYR A 34 -8.68 16.89 -30.09
CA TYR A 34 -9.97 17.40 -29.63
C TYR A 34 -10.05 18.93 -29.66
N THR A 35 -11.25 19.47 -29.87
CA THR A 35 -11.52 20.89 -29.63
C THR A 35 -12.19 21.08 -28.27
N VAL A 36 -12.10 22.29 -27.71
CA VAL A 36 -12.87 22.68 -26.53
C VAL A 36 -13.61 23.97 -26.84
N SER A 37 -14.92 23.99 -26.61
CA SER A 37 -15.77 25.16 -26.89
C SER A 37 -16.99 25.24 -25.98
N THR A 38 -17.74 26.34 -26.06
CA THR A 38 -19.08 26.47 -25.47
C THR A 38 -20.16 26.48 -26.54
N ARG A 39 -21.40 26.10 -26.18
CA ARG A 39 -22.57 26.24 -27.06
C ARG A 39 -23.84 26.62 -26.30
N GLY A 40 -24.50 27.67 -26.78
CA GLY A 40 -25.68 28.25 -26.13
C GLY A 40 -25.34 29.20 -24.98
N ALA A 41 -26.35 29.56 -24.19
CA ALA A 41 -26.20 30.45 -23.03
C ALA A 41 -25.59 29.68 -21.84
N VAL A 42 -24.28 29.51 -21.88
CA VAL A 42 -23.47 28.84 -20.84
C VAL A 42 -22.98 29.88 -19.85
N ALA A 43 -23.02 29.55 -18.56
CA ALA A 43 -22.50 30.40 -17.49
C ALA A 43 -21.28 29.82 -16.76
N GLY A 44 -20.86 28.59 -17.09
CA GLY A 44 -19.60 28.01 -16.65
C GLY A 44 -18.40 28.66 -17.34
N ASP A 45 -17.27 28.67 -16.64
CA ASP A 45 -16.02 29.24 -17.13
C ASP A 45 -15.33 28.30 -18.13
N LEU A 46 -15.14 28.76 -19.37
CA LEU A 46 -14.50 27.99 -20.43
C LEU A 46 -13.01 27.72 -20.13
N GLY A 47 -12.33 28.63 -19.44
CA GLY A 47 -10.93 28.46 -19.05
C GLY A 47 -10.75 27.28 -18.10
N HIS A 48 -11.55 27.25 -17.03
CA HIS A 48 -11.64 26.16 -16.06
C HIS A 48 -12.06 24.84 -16.72
N PHE A 49 -13.08 24.86 -17.59
CA PHE A 49 -13.49 23.68 -18.34
C PHE A 49 -12.34 23.10 -19.18
N THR A 50 -11.62 23.96 -19.90
CA THR A 50 -10.47 23.57 -20.72
C THR A 50 -9.34 23.00 -19.87
N ALA A 51 -9.05 23.61 -18.71
CA ALA A 51 -8.01 23.14 -17.81
C ALA A 51 -8.32 21.74 -17.25
N ILE A 52 -9.55 21.52 -16.77
CA ILE A 52 -9.98 20.22 -16.25
C ILE A 52 -10.05 19.17 -17.37
N ALA A 53 -10.51 19.53 -18.57
CA ALA A 53 -10.50 18.62 -19.71
C ALA A 53 -9.09 18.12 -20.04
N ARG A 54 -8.11 19.03 -20.08
CA ARG A 54 -6.71 18.67 -20.30
C ARG A 54 -6.17 17.76 -19.20
N GLU A 55 -6.41 18.10 -17.93
CA GLU A 55 -6.01 17.29 -16.79
C GLU A 55 -6.56 15.86 -16.90
N VAL A 56 -7.87 15.73 -17.13
CA VAL A 56 -8.57 14.44 -17.22
C VAL A 56 -8.07 13.60 -18.39
N LEU A 57 -7.98 14.19 -19.58
CA LEU A 57 -7.62 13.46 -20.79
C LEU A 57 -6.14 13.04 -20.83
N THR A 58 -5.29 13.70 -20.04
CA THR A 58 -3.87 13.34 -19.93
C THR A 58 -3.56 12.50 -18.69
N ASP A 59 -4.55 12.25 -17.80
CA ASP A 59 -4.34 11.42 -16.62
C ASP A 59 -4.11 9.95 -17.04
N PRO A 60 -3.00 9.31 -16.63
CA PRO A 60 -2.68 7.92 -17.00
C PRO A 60 -3.73 6.91 -16.55
N ARG A 61 -4.51 7.22 -15.49
CA ARG A 61 -5.60 6.36 -14.99
C ARG A 61 -6.84 6.42 -15.90
N GLY A 62 -6.94 7.43 -16.75
CA GLY A 62 -8.06 7.64 -17.66
C GLY A 62 -7.88 7.01 -19.03
N TRP A 63 -8.53 7.64 -20.02
CA TRP A 63 -8.52 7.19 -21.41
C TRP A 63 -7.21 7.42 -22.14
N SER A 64 -6.22 8.07 -21.52
CA SER A 64 -4.84 8.10 -22.03
C SER A 64 -4.17 6.72 -21.97
N LEU A 65 -4.78 5.75 -21.26
CA LEU A 65 -4.34 4.36 -21.17
C LEU A 65 -2.90 4.22 -20.68
N GLY A 66 -2.52 5.06 -19.72
CA GLY A 66 -1.17 5.11 -19.16
C GLY A 66 -0.17 5.85 -20.05
N GLY A 67 -0.66 6.64 -21.01
CA GLY A 67 0.13 7.44 -21.94
C GLY A 67 0.30 6.85 -23.34
N THR A 68 -0.26 5.66 -23.61
CA THR A 68 -0.24 5.07 -24.96
C THR A 68 -1.18 5.81 -25.92
N VAL A 69 -2.16 6.56 -25.39
CA VAL A 69 -2.96 7.53 -26.14
C VAL A 69 -2.61 8.95 -25.69
N ALA A 70 -2.10 9.76 -26.61
CA ALA A 70 -1.92 11.20 -26.42
C ALA A 70 -3.19 11.95 -26.82
N PHE A 71 -3.75 12.75 -25.91
CA PHE A 71 -4.85 13.66 -26.24
C PHE A 71 -4.32 15.07 -26.49
N GLU A 72 -4.51 15.58 -27.70
CA GLU A 72 -4.00 16.89 -28.14
C GLU A 72 -5.13 17.86 -28.45
N GLN A 73 -5.15 19.00 -27.75
CA GLN A 73 -6.13 20.04 -28.02
C GLN A 73 -5.73 20.82 -29.29
N VAL A 74 -6.65 20.95 -30.25
CA VAL A 74 -6.46 21.68 -31.50
C VAL A 74 -7.54 22.73 -31.71
N GLY A 75 -7.29 23.70 -32.60
CA GLY A 75 -8.25 24.78 -32.90
C GLY A 75 -9.41 24.37 -33.81
N SER A 76 -9.23 23.36 -34.66
CA SER A 76 -10.24 22.84 -35.59
C SER A 76 -9.78 21.52 -36.21
N GLY A 77 -10.68 20.78 -36.85
CA GLY A 77 -10.33 19.54 -37.57
C GLY A 77 -9.92 18.39 -36.65
N SER A 78 -10.47 18.37 -35.43
CA SER A 78 -10.20 17.37 -34.40
C SER A 78 -10.89 16.04 -34.67
N ASP A 79 -10.55 15.01 -33.90
CA ASP A 79 -11.26 13.72 -33.87
C ASP A 79 -12.61 13.86 -33.17
N PHE A 80 -12.69 14.62 -32.08
CA PHE A 80 -13.94 14.95 -31.38
C PHE A 80 -14.02 16.39 -30.88
N ASP A 81 -15.22 16.82 -30.54
CA ASP A 81 -15.49 18.15 -29.98
C ASP A 81 -15.99 18.02 -28.55
N LEU A 82 -15.25 18.56 -27.58
CA LEU A 82 -15.67 18.64 -26.19
C LEU A 82 -16.34 19.99 -25.94
N ILE A 83 -17.64 19.97 -25.62
CA ILE A 83 -18.48 21.15 -25.66
C ILE A 83 -19.17 21.34 -24.32
N LEU A 84 -18.90 22.44 -23.63
CA LEU A 84 -19.72 22.89 -22.50
C LEU A 84 -21.00 23.51 -23.05
N ALA A 85 -22.17 22.95 -22.77
CA ALA A 85 -23.40 23.30 -23.45
C ALA A 85 -24.55 23.63 -22.49
N ALA A 86 -25.36 24.60 -22.88
CA ALA A 86 -26.61 24.91 -22.17
C ALA A 86 -27.58 23.71 -22.25
N PRO A 87 -28.40 23.47 -21.20
CA PRO A 87 -29.40 22.40 -21.17
C PRO A 87 -30.27 22.27 -22.44
N SER A 88 -30.73 23.41 -22.98
CA SER A 88 -31.57 23.44 -24.19
C SER A 88 -30.84 22.97 -25.46
N VAL A 89 -29.53 23.23 -25.55
CA VAL A 89 -28.69 22.77 -26.68
C VAL A 89 -28.57 21.25 -26.64
N ILE A 90 -28.39 20.67 -25.46
CA ILE A 90 -28.23 19.21 -25.30
C ILE A 90 -29.55 18.49 -25.63
N ALA A 91 -30.68 18.97 -25.11
CA ALA A 91 -31.98 18.38 -25.40
C ALA A 91 -32.33 18.40 -26.90
N ALA A 92 -31.86 19.41 -27.64
CA ALA A 92 -32.07 19.52 -29.07
C ALA A 92 -31.05 18.72 -29.92
N ALA A 93 -29.98 18.19 -29.31
CA ALA A 93 -28.88 17.57 -30.05
C ALA A 93 -29.28 16.20 -30.66
N SER A 94 -30.11 15.42 -29.96
CA SER A 94 -30.61 14.12 -30.41
C SER A 94 -31.82 13.69 -29.56
N PRO A 95 -32.78 12.91 -30.09
CA PRO A 95 -33.93 12.42 -29.31
C PRO A 95 -33.58 11.62 -28.04
N GLY A 96 -32.38 11.04 -27.99
CA GLY A 96 -31.89 10.31 -26.80
C GLY A 96 -31.22 11.17 -25.74
N CYS A 97 -30.99 12.47 -26.02
CA CYS A 97 -30.39 13.39 -25.06
C CYS A 97 -31.47 14.13 -24.25
N SER A 98 -31.12 14.53 -23.03
CA SER A 98 -32.01 15.28 -22.13
C SER A 98 -31.37 16.60 -21.73
N ALA A 99 -32.20 17.60 -21.43
CA ALA A 99 -31.75 18.87 -20.85
C ALA A 99 -31.07 18.68 -19.49
N GLN A 100 -31.32 17.57 -18.79
CA GLN A 100 -30.84 17.35 -17.43
C GLN A 100 -29.40 16.81 -17.35
N TRP A 101 -28.94 16.11 -18.39
CA TRP A 101 -27.71 15.32 -18.37
C TRP A 101 -26.75 15.73 -19.48
N SER A 102 -25.51 15.27 -19.37
CA SER A 102 -24.53 15.33 -20.45
C SER A 102 -24.89 14.27 -21.53
N CYS A 103 -24.33 14.40 -22.73
CA CYS A 103 -24.66 13.48 -23.82
C CYS A 103 -23.55 13.44 -24.89
N ARG A 104 -23.33 12.28 -25.49
CA ARG A 104 -22.48 12.11 -26.69
C ARG A 104 -23.34 11.89 -27.94
N VAL A 105 -23.14 12.72 -28.98
CA VAL A 105 -23.80 12.58 -30.30
C VAL A 105 -22.75 12.63 -31.41
N GLY A 106 -22.58 11.52 -32.13
CA GLY A 106 -21.55 11.43 -33.17
C GLY A 106 -20.17 11.74 -32.61
N ARG A 107 -19.54 12.83 -33.09
CA ARG A 107 -18.24 13.31 -32.59
C ARG A 107 -18.33 14.38 -31.49
N SER A 108 -19.53 14.86 -31.19
CA SER A 108 -19.75 15.91 -30.20
C SER A 108 -20.01 15.30 -28.82
N VAL A 109 -19.19 15.69 -27.86
CA VAL A 109 -19.25 15.29 -26.46
C VAL A 109 -19.74 16.50 -25.66
N TYR A 110 -21.02 16.51 -25.31
CA TYR A 110 -21.65 17.62 -24.62
C TYR A 110 -21.60 17.43 -23.11
N ILE A 111 -21.00 18.39 -22.40
CA ILE A 111 -21.04 18.50 -20.96
C ILE A 111 -22.11 19.53 -20.58
N ASN A 112 -23.07 19.13 -19.77
CA ASN A 112 -24.16 19.98 -19.33
C ASN A 112 -23.67 21.09 -18.37
N ASP A 113 -23.87 22.36 -18.73
CA ASP A 113 -23.40 23.51 -17.94
C ASP A 113 -23.95 23.56 -16.52
N GLU A 114 -25.22 23.19 -16.33
CA GLU A 114 -25.83 23.19 -14.99
C GLU A 114 -25.18 22.13 -14.11
N ARG A 115 -25.00 20.92 -14.64
CA ARG A 115 -24.31 19.84 -13.92
C ARG A 115 -22.83 20.15 -13.73
N TRP A 116 -22.18 20.79 -14.69
CA TRP A 116 -20.79 21.21 -14.58
C TRP A 116 -20.55 22.17 -13.41
N ARG A 117 -21.52 23.04 -13.13
CA ARG A 117 -21.43 24.07 -12.09
C ARG A 117 -21.92 23.61 -10.72
N PHE A 118 -22.86 22.66 -10.68
CA PHE A 118 -23.55 22.31 -9.43
C PHE A 118 -23.50 20.82 -9.10
N GLY A 119 -23.00 19.98 -10.00
CA GLY A 119 -23.03 18.54 -9.84
C GLY A 119 -24.46 17.99 -9.81
N THR A 120 -24.62 16.93 -9.06
CA THR A 120 -25.87 16.19 -8.88
C THR A 120 -25.91 15.62 -7.47
N SER A 121 -27.12 15.40 -6.94
CA SER A 121 -27.32 14.85 -5.59
C SER A 121 -26.84 13.41 -5.45
N SER A 122 -26.69 12.67 -6.55
CA SER A 122 -26.16 11.29 -6.52
C SER A 122 -24.64 11.23 -6.31
N TRP A 123 -23.92 12.34 -6.45
CA TRP A 123 -22.45 12.36 -6.39
C TRP A 123 -21.93 12.81 -5.01
N PRO A 124 -21.18 11.97 -4.28
CA PRO A 124 -20.81 12.25 -2.89
C PRO A 124 -19.46 12.96 -2.71
N HIS A 125 -18.61 13.06 -3.74
CA HIS A 125 -17.20 13.50 -3.61
C HIS A 125 -16.94 14.96 -4.00
N GLY A 126 -17.98 15.80 -3.98
CA GLY A 126 -17.89 17.22 -4.31
C GLY A 126 -17.72 17.52 -5.81
N LEU A 127 -17.86 18.80 -6.15
CA LEU A 127 -17.96 19.27 -7.53
C LEU A 127 -16.70 18.98 -8.37
N ALA A 128 -15.51 19.17 -7.79
CA ALA A 128 -14.26 18.97 -8.51
C ALA A 128 -14.09 17.51 -9.00
N ALA A 129 -14.49 16.53 -8.18
CA ALA A 129 -14.45 15.12 -8.59
C ALA A 129 -15.56 14.80 -9.61
N TYR A 130 -16.75 15.39 -9.46
CA TYR A 130 -17.85 15.25 -10.43
C TYR A 130 -17.45 15.74 -11.83
N GLN A 131 -16.80 16.91 -11.91
CA GLN A 131 -16.32 17.50 -13.16
C GLN A 131 -15.36 16.56 -13.90
N ARG A 132 -14.47 15.86 -13.18
CA ARG A 132 -13.58 14.86 -13.76
C ARG A 132 -14.34 13.63 -14.25
N TYR A 133 -15.24 13.10 -13.41
CA TYR A 133 -16.07 11.95 -13.75
C TYR A 133 -16.92 12.20 -15.00
N VAL A 134 -17.63 13.33 -15.10
CA VAL A 134 -18.55 13.56 -16.22
C VAL A 134 -17.82 13.67 -17.56
N ILE A 135 -16.61 14.24 -17.58
CA ILE A 135 -15.76 14.24 -18.78
C ILE A 135 -15.35 12.81 -19.13
N GLN A 136 -14.91 12.02 -18.14
CA GLN A 136 -14.51 10.62 -18.36
C GLN A 136 -15.68 9.79 -18.91
N HIS A 137 -16.87 9.94 -18.37
CA HIS A 137 -18.06 9.22 -18.80
C HIS A 137 -18.41 9.52 -20.27
N GLU A 138 -18.52 10.80 -20.62
CA GLU A 138 -18.95 11.20 -21.97
C GLU A 138 -17.87 10.96 -23.03
N VAL A 139 -16.59 11.12 -22.67
CA VAL A 139 -15.48 10.73 -23.54
C VAL A 139 -15.40 9.21 -23.67
N GLY A 140 -15.74 8.45 -22.62
CA GLY A 140 -15.84 7.00 -22.68
C GLY A 140 -16.84 6.53 -23.72
N HIS A 141 -17.98 7.22 -23.86
CA HIS A 141 -18.89 6.99 -24.98
C HIS A 141 -18.24 7.26 -26.33
N TRP A 142 -17.44 8.31 -26.48
CA TRP A 142 -16.74 8.59 -27.74
C TRP A 142 -15.69 7.52 -28.07
N VAL A 143 -14.90 7.08 -27.08
CA VAL A 143 -13.98 5.92 -27.18
C VAL A 143 -14.74 4.64 -27.57
N GLY A 144 -16.04 4.59 -27.27
CA GLY A 144 -16.96 3.55 -27.69
C GLY A 144 -17.36 2.61 -26.56
N ILE A 145 -17.06 2.92 -25.32
CA ILE A 145 -17.44 2.10 -24.17
C ILE A 145 -18.95 2.34 -23.89
N PRO A 146 -19.78 1.29 -23.84
CA PRO A 146 -21.20 1.43 -23.56
C PRO A 146 -21.45 1.66 -22.08
N HIS A 147 -22.67 2.08 -21.73
CA HIS A 147 -23.10 2.10 -20.34
C HIS A 147 -22.98 0.72 -19.68
N THR A 148 -22.78 0.75 -18.37
CA THR A 148 -22.87 -0.42 -17.50
C THR A 148 -23.76 -0.13 -16.31
N ASP A 149 -24.23 -1.18 -15.64
CA ASP A 149 -24.89 -1.05 -14.35
C ASP A 149 -23.87 -1.20 -13.21
N CYS A 150 -24.26 -0.78 -12.01
CA CYS A 150 -23.51 -1.06 -10.80
C CYS A 150 -23.34 -2.58 -10.65
N PRO A 151 -22.10 -3.10 -10.59
CA PRO A 151 -21.86 -4.54 -10.52
C PRO A 151 -22.46 -5.18 -9.25
N SER A 152 -22.37 -4.50 -8.11
CA SER A 152 -23.11 -4.82 -6.88
C SER A 152 -22.92 -3.71 -5.83
N ALA A 153 -23.80 -3.69 -4.82
CA ALA A 153 -23.69 -2.71 -3.74
C ALA A 153 -22.34 -2.77 -3.02
N GLY A 154 -21.79 -1.60 -2.64
CA GLY A 154 -20.50 -1.46 -1.96
C GLY A 154 -19.28 -1.57 -2.88
N ARG A 155 -19.48 -1.79 -4.18
CA ARG A 155 -18.39 -1.89 -5.16
C ARG A 155 -18.11 -0.56 -5.83
N THR A 156 -16.87 -0.36 -6.25
CA THR A 156 -16.53 0.77 -7.12
C THR A 156 -17.36 0.69 -8.40
N ALA A 157 -18.11 1.76 -8.68
CA ALA A 157 -18.83 1.90 -9.94
C ALA A 157 -17.85 1.89 -11.10
N TRP A 158 -18.26 1.34 -12.23
CA TRP A 158 -17.53 1.53 -13.48
C TRP A 158 -17.71 2.98 -13.93
N VAL A 159 -16.73 3.56 -14.65
CA VAL A 159 -16.86 4.98 -15.04
C VAL A 159 -18.04 5.17 -15.99
N MET A 160 -18.36 4.14 -16.78
CA MET A 160 -19.52 4.10 -17.68
C MET A 160 -20.83 3.73 -17.00
N GLN A 161 -20.84 3.52 -15.68
CA GLN A 161 -22.09 3.53 -14.92
C GLN A 161 -22.62 4.96 -14.87
N GLN A 162 -23.94 5.13 -14.99
CA GLN A 162 -24.59 6.45 -15.06
C GLN A 162 -24.72 7.11 -13.68
N GLN A 163 -23.56 7.35 -13.04
CA GLN A 163 -23.43 7.84 -11.66
C GLN A 163 -24.06 9.22 -11.47
N SER A 164 -24.23 10.01 -12.54
CA SER A 164 -24.94 11.29 -12.50
C SER A 164 -26.41 11.18 -12.09
N ILE A 165 -27.01 10.01 -12.32
CA ILE A 165 -28.44 9.73 -12.06
C ILE A 165 -28.58 8.98 -10.74
N SER A 166 -27.85 7.88 -10.58
CA SER A 166 -27.90 7.03 -9.39
C SER A 166 -26.66 6.15 -9.33
N LEU A 167 -26.12 5.94 -8.14
CA LEU A 167 -25.02 4.99 -7.91
C LEU A 167 -25.50 3.53 -7.83
N GLN A 168 -26.81 3.28 -7.72
CA GLN A 168 -27.38 1.93 -7.62
C GLN A 168 -26.72 1.07 -6.50
N GLY A 169 -26.22 1.72 -5.44
CA GLY A 169 -25.53 1.08 -4.31
C GLY A 169 -24.00 0.99 -4.44
N CYS A 170 -23.42 1.33 -5.59
CA CYS A 170 -21.97 1.38 -5.77
C CYS A 170 -21.33 2.60 -5.07
N LEU A 171 -20.03 2.49 -4.82
CA LEU A 171 -19.16 3.62 -4.49
C LEU A 171 -18.86 4.40 -5.78
N ALA A 172 -18.94 5.72 -5.72
CA ALA A 172 -18.66 6.57 -6.88
C ALA A 172 -17.20 6.41 -7.35
N ASN A 173 -16.98 6.60 -8.64
CA ASN A 173 -15.68 6.40 -9.29
C ASN A 173 -15.46 7.38 -10.43
N VAL A 174 -14.26 7.97 -10.46
CA VAL A 174 -13.86 8.95 -11.47
C VAL A 174 -13.15 8.30 -12.65
N TYR A 175 -12.42 7.20 -12.44
CA TYR A 175 -11.52 6.64 -13.44
C TYR A 175 -12.01 5.29 -13.97
N PRO A 176 -11.81 4.97 -15.26
CA PRO A 176 -12.21 3.68 -15.80
C PRO A 176 -11.53 2.53 -15.07
N VAL A 177 -12.27 1.45 -14.84
CA VAL A 177 -11.72 0.22 -14.25
C VAL A 177 -10.82 -0.51 -15.26
N LEU A 178 -10.12 -1.56 -14.81
CA LEU A 178 -9.20 -2.33 -15.67
C LEU A 178 -9.89 -2.85 -16.95
N GLU A 179 -11.11 -3.34 -16.81
CA GLU A 179 -11.92 -3.90 -17.90
C GLU A 179 -12.28 -2.82 -18.93
N GLU A 180 -12.65 -1.62 -18.47
CA GLU A 180 -12.98 -0.49 -19.33
C GLU A 180 -11.74 0.00 -20.09
N ARG A 181 -10.60 0.11 -19.41
CA ARG A 181 -9.32 0.50 -20.03
C ARG A 181 -8.85 -0.54 -21.05
N ALA A 182 -8.99 -1.83 -20.75
CA ALA A 182 -8.65 -2.90 -21.68
C ALA A 182 -9.54 -2.87 -22.93
N ALA A 183 -10.86 -2.69 -22.77
CA ALA A 183 -11.78 -2.56 -23.89
C ALA A 183 -11.50 -1.30 -24.75
N ALA A 184 -11.13 -0.18 -24.11
CA ALA A 184 -10.72 1.03 -24.80
C ALA A 184 -9.45 0.82 -25.64
N GLY A 185 -8.43 0.14 -25.08
CA GLY A 185 -7.21 -0.21 -25.82
C GLY A 185 -7.49 -1.03 -27.07
N GLN A 186 -8.35 -2.05 -26.95
CA GLN A 186 -8.78 -2.86 -28.11
C GLN A 186 -9.49 -2.02 -29.19
N ARG A 187 -10.37 -1.10 -28.80
CA ARG A 187 -11.10 -0.23 -29.75
C ARG A 187 -10.20 0.79 -30.43
N LEU A 188 -9.22 1.31 -29.72
CA LEU A 188 -8.28 2.31 -30.23
C LEU A 188 -7.08 1.70 -30.96
N GLY A 189 -6.90 0.38 -30.85
CA GLY A 189 -5.79 -0.35 -31.47
C GLY A 189 -4.44 -0.06 -30.80
N VAL A 190 -4.44 0.16 -29.48
CA VAL A 190 -3.25 0.47 -28.68
C VAL A 190 -3.14 -0.44 -27.47
N SER A 191 -1.93 -0.59 -26.95
CA SER A 191 -1.70 -1.25 -25.67
C SER A 191 -2.16 -0.36 -24.49
N VAL A 192 -2.36 -0.97 -23.32
CA VAL A 192 -2.59 -0.23 -22.07
C VAL A 192 -1.32 -0.29 -21.22
N ALA A 193 -0.79 0.88 -20.87
CA ALA A 193 0.27 0.99 -19.88
C ALA A 193 -0.34 0.97 -18.46
N TRP A 194 -0.21 -0.18 -17.81
CA TRP A 194 -0.72 -0.41 -16.46
C TRP A 194 0.21 0.19 -15.42
N SER A 195 -0.34 0.81 -14.38
CA SER A 195 0.47 1.26 -13.23
C SER A 195 1.11 0.06 -12.52
N PRO A 196 2.17 0.25 -11.74
CA PRO A 196 2.74 -0.84 -10.93
C PRO A 196 1.72 -1.51 -9.99
N VAL A 197 0.78 -0.74 -9.43
CA VAL A 197 -0.32 -1.26 -8.59
C VAL A 197 -1.23 -2.16 -9.42
N GLU A 198 -1.63 -1.72 -10.62
CA GLU A 198 -2.48 -2.50 -11.52
C GLU A 198 -1.77 -3.74 -12.07
N GLN A 199 -0.46 -3.66 -12.34
CA GLN A 199 0.34 -4.81 -12.76
C GLN A 199 0.36 -5.89 -11.67
N GLN A 200 0.59 -5.50 -10.41
CA GLN A 200 0.56 -6.43 -9.29
C GLN A 200 -0.84 -7.01 -9.10
N TYR A 201 -1.88 -6.18 -9.13
CA TYR A 201 -3.25 -6.65 -9.01
C TYR A 201 -3.64 -7.65 -10.10
N ARG A 202 -3.23 -7.41 -11.36
CA ARG A 202 -3.43 -8.35 -12.48
C ARG A 202 -2.66 -9.65 -12.29
N ALA A 203 -1.43 -9.59 -11.78
CA ALA A 203 -0.63 -10.77 -11.47
C ALA A 203 -1.28 -11.65 -10.38
N LEU A 204 -2.03 -11.03 -9.45
CA LEU A 204 -2.79 -11.71 -8.40
C LEU A 204 -4.18 -12.20 -8.86
N GLY A 205 -4.48 -12.14 -10.17
CA GLY A 205 -5.74 -12.62 -10.74
C GLY A 205 -6.82 -11.54 -10.90
N GLY A 206 -6.52 -10.28 -10.59
CA GLY A 206 -7.45 -9.16 -10.76
C GLY A 206 -8.77 -9.36 -10.00
N PRO A 207 -9.92 -8.96 -10.57
CA PRO A 207 -11.23 -9.06 -9.90
C PRO A 207 -11.67 -10.47 -9.53
N GLY A 208 -11.14 -11.49 -10.22
CA GLY A 208 -11.38 -12.90 -9.89
C GLY A 208 -10.36 -13.49 -8.90
N GLY A 209 -9.33 -12.73 -8.54
CA GLY A 209 -8.31 -13.11 -7.56
C GLY A 209 -8.76 -12.93 -6.11
N PHE A 210 -7.91 -13.36 -5.17
CA PHE A 210 -8.24 -13.34 -3.75
C PHE A 210 -8.30 -11.93 -3.15
N MET A 211 -7.53 -10.97 -3.69
CA MET A 211 -7.66 -9.55 -3.36
C MET A 211 -9.06 -9.05 -3.67
N GLY A 212 -9.72 -9.72 -4.62
CA GLY A 212 -11.01 -9.35 -5.10
C GLY A 212 -10.97 -7.92 -5.65
N PRO A 213 -12.12 -7.27 -5.71
CA PRO A 213 -12.28 -6.08 -6.50
C PRO A 213 -11.94 -4.78 -5.77
N PRO A 214 -11.54 -3.73 -6.50
CA PRO A 214 -11.20 -2.45 -5.90
C PRO A 214 -12.43 -1.79 -5.28
N ILE A 215 -12.23 -1.17 -4.13
CA ILE A 215 -13.22 -0.32 -3.44
C ILE A 215 -12.85 1.16 -3.46
N THR A 216 -11.61 1.48 -3.86
CA THR A 216 -11.16 2.82 -4.17
C THR A 216 -10.59 2.85 -5.59
N TRP A 217 -10.49 4.03 -6.20
CA TRP A 217 -9.56 4.21 -7.31
C TRP A 217 -8.11 4.26 -6.78
N GLU A 218 -7.13 4.32 -7.68
CA GLU A 218 -5.72 4.47 -7.29
C GLU A 218 -5.40 5.92 -6.93
N HIS A 219 -4.79 6.12 -5.76
CA HIS A 219 -4.48 7.44 -5.21
C HIS A 219 -3.01 7.54 -4.78
N PRO A 220 -2.45 8.76 -4.73
CA PRO A 220 -1.16 8.98 -4.08
C PRO A 220 -1.25 8.68 -2.58
N THR A 221 -0.17 8.13 -2.02
CA THR A 221 0.12 8.21 -0.58
C THR A 221 0.56 9.64 -0.24
N ALA A 222 0.66 10.02 1.04
CA ALA A 222 1.17 11.35 1.41
C ALA A 222 2.64 11.61 0.98
N GLY A 223 3.37 10.55 0.57
CA GLY A 223 4.72 10.62 0.00
C GLY A 223 4.74 10.40 -1.51
N VAL A 224 5.79 9.71 -1.99
CA VAL A 224 5.99 9.40 -3.42
C VAL A 224 5.30 8.10 -3.87
N GLY A 225 4.65 7.40 -2.96
CA GLY A 225 3.99 6.12 -3.23
C GLY A 225 2.56 6.28 -3.74
N ARG A 226 1.98 5.16 -4.19
CA ARG A 226 0.59 5.05 -4.66
C ARG A 226 -0.05 3.80 -4.08
N TYR A 227 -1.36 3.83 -3.88
CA TYR A 227 -2.06 2.66 -3.38
C TYR A 227 -3.50 2.57 -3.90
N GLN A 228 -4.04 1.37 -3.78
CA GLN A 228 -5.46 1.08 -4.02
C GLN A 228 -5.93 0.06 -2.99
N SER A 229 -7.17 0.22 -2.50
CA SER A 229 -7.81 -0.69 -1.54
C SER A 229 -8.79 -1.61 -2.25
N TYR A 230 -8.93 -2.83 -1.72
CA TYR A 230 -9.73 -3.91 -2.29
C TYR A 230 -10.64 -4.53 -1.23
N ALA A 231 -11.80 -5.06 -1.68
CA ALA A 231 -12.81 -5.66 -0.80
C ALA A 231 -12.45 -7.07 -0.31
N GLY A 232 -11.60 -7.80 -1.04
CA GLY A 232 -11.19 -9.16 -0.69
C GLY A 232 -10.03 -9.17 0.30
N GLY A 233 -9.11 -10.11 0.14
CA GLY A 233 -7.94 -10.22 1.01
C GLY A 233 -8.27 -10.71 2.42
N TYR A 234 -9.25 -11.61 2.58
CA TYR A 234 -9.59 -12.21 3.88
C TYR A 234 -9.97 -11.20 4.97
N GLY A 235 -10.79 -10.20 4.65
CA GLY A 235 -11.22 -9.15 5.61
C GLY A 235 -10.82 -7.74 5.18
N GLY A 236 -9.97 -7.62 4.16
CA GLY A 236 -9.58 -6.37 3.54
C GLY A 236 -8.15 -6.46 3.03
N GLY A 237 -7.78 -5.58 2.10
CA GLY A 237 -6.40 -5.47 1.68
C GLY A 237 -6.13 -4.26 0.81
N GLY A 238 -4.85 -3.98 0.62
CA GLY A 238 -4.39 -2.92 -0.27
C GLY A 238 -3.14 -3.35 -1.01
N ILE A 239 -2.94 -2.77 -2.20
CA ILE A 239 -1.68 -2.88 -2.94
C ILE A 239 -1.03 -1.52 -2.88
N TYR A 240 0.20 -1.49 -2.36
CA TYR A 240 0.99 -0.27 -2.16
C TYR A 240 2.22 -0.33 -3.02
N TRP A 241 2.49 0.77 -3.72
CA TRP A 241 3.68 0.95 -4.54
C TRP A 241 4.55 2.07 -4.00
N HIS A 242 5.87 1.83 -4.00
CA HIS A 242 6.89 2.84 -3.78
C HIS A 242 7.96 2.75 -4.88
N PRO A 243 8.49 3.87 -5.40
CA PRO A 243 9.42 3.88 -6.54
C PRO A 243 10.68 3.05 -6.35
N SER A 244 11.19 2.93 -5.11
CA SER A 244 12.37 2.10 -4.81
C SER A 244 12.06 0.69 -4.33
N LEU A 245 10.80 0.37 -4.00
CA LEU A 245 10.43 -0.92 -3.35
C LEU A 245 9.53 -1.80 -4.22
N GLY A 246 8.90 -1.22 -5.25
CA GLY A 246 7.93 -1.92 -6.08
C GLY A 246 6.53 -1.91 -5.47
N ALA A 247 5.63 -2.71 -6.06
CA ALA A 247 4.23 -2.83 -5.64
C ALA A 247 4.03 -4.17 -4.91
N HIS A 248 3.47 -4.12 -3.71
CA HIS A 248 3.19 -5.31 -2.90
C HIS A 248 1.81 -5.21 -2.27
N GLU A 249 1.11 -6.35 -2.22
CA GLU A 249 -0.15 -6.52 -1.51
C GLU A 249 0.07 -6.73 -0.01
N VAL A 250 -0.82 -6.16 0.80
CA VAL A 250 -0.95 -6.42 2.24
C VAL A 250 -2.42 -6.75 2.48
N TYR A 251 -2.73 -7.87 3.14
CA TYR A 251 -4.11 -8.32 3.34
C TYR A 251 -4.31 -9.06 4.68
N GLY A 252 -5.57 -9.33 5.02
CA GLY A 252 -5.98 -10.08 6.21
C GLY A 252 -5.49 -9.47 7.52
N ASP A 253 -5.22 -10.32 8.51
CA ASP A 253 -4.79 -9.89 9.85
C ASP A 253 -3.47 -9.09 9.82
N ILE A 254 -2.58 -9.36 8.86
CA ILE A 254 -1.35 -8.57 8.67
C ILE A 254 -1.70 -7.14 8.23
N TYR A 255 -2.66 -6.97 7.31
CA TYR A 255 -3.15 -5.66 6.90
C TYR A 255 -3.84 -4.91 8.02
N GLU A 256 -4.69 -5.59 8.81
CA GLU A 256 -5.35 -4.99 9.97
C GLU A 256 -4.33 -4.52 11.00
N ARG A 257 -3.32 -5.35 11.31
CA ARG A 257 -2.27 -4.98 12.26
C ARG A 257 -1.43 -3.82 11.73
N TRP A 258 -1.02 -3.87 10.47
CA TRP A 258 -0.25 -2.80 9.83
C TRP A 258 -1.03 -1.47 9.80
N GLY A 259 -2.33 -1.52 9.50
CA GLY A 259 -3.23 -0.36 9.57
C GLY A 259 -3.32 0.23 10.98
N ALA A 260 -3.43 -0.62 12.01
CA ALA A 260 -3.43 -0.18 13.42
C ALA A 260 -2.12 0.48 13.86
N LEU A 261 -1.01 0.20 13.16
CA LEU A 261 0.29 0.84 13.37
C LEU A 261 0.49 2.12 12.54
N GLY A 262 -0.53 2.57 11.80
CA GLY A 262 -0.49 3.76 10.96
C GLY A 262 -0.12 3.49 9.49
N ALA A 263 -0.15 2.23 9.05
CA ALA A 263 0.14 1.82 7.68
C ALA A 263 1.50 2.36 7.17
N GLU A 264 1.56 2.91 5.95
CA GLU A 264 2.78 3.45 5.35
C GLU A 264 3.31 4.71 6.06
N HIS A 265 2.45 5.34 6.86
CA HIS A 265 2.80 6.46 7.74
C HIS A 265 3.25 6.01 9.13
N GLY A 266 3.17 4.71 9.39
CA GLY A 266 3.50 4.09 10.65
C GLY A 266 4.97 3.68 10.77
N VAL A 267 5.29 3.10 11.92
CA VAL A 267 6.64 2.59 12.24
C VAL A 267 7.13 1.54 11.24
N MET A 268 6.21 0.81 10.62
CA MET A 268 6.52 -0.25 9.66
C MET A 268 6.78 0.29 8.25
N GLY A 269 6.31 1.49 7.89
CA GLY A 269 6.49 2.04 6.55
C GLY A 269 5.87 1.17 5.45
N PHE A 270 6.50 1.14 4.27
CA PHE A 270 5.99 0.45 3.08
C PHE A 270 6.31 -1.05 3.07
N PRO A 271 5.44 -1.89 2.46
CA PRO A 271 5.76 -3.30 2.28
C PRO A 271 6.99 -3.51 1.36
N LEU A 272 7.86 -4.44 1.75
CA LEU A 272 9.06 -4.85 1.00
C LEU A 272 8.84 -6.12 0.17
N THR A 273 7.89 -6.94 0.58
CA THR A 273 7.56 -8.23 -0.03
C THR A 273 6.05 -8.39 -0.06
N GLY A 274 5.52 -9.28 -0.90
CA GLY A 274 4.21 -9.91 -0.63
C GLY A 274 4.26 -10.81 0.62
N GLU A 275 3.11 -11.33 1.03
CA GLU A 275 2.98 -12.23 2.17
C GLU A 275 3.59 -13.61 1.87
N ARG A 276 4.40 -14.12 2.80
CA ARG A 276 5.17 -15.36 2.67
C ARG A 276 4.79 -16.35 3.77
N ALA A 277 4.90 -17.64 3.47
CA ALA A 277 4.69 -18.69 4.47
C ALA A 277 5.93 -18.88 5.36
N THR A 278 5.71 -19.16 6.64
CA THR A 278 6.73 -19.65 7.59
C THR A 278 6.61 -21.18 7.70
N GLU A 279 7.06 -21.90 6.68
CA GLU A 279 7.04 -23.38 6.60
C GLU A 279 5.70 -24.05 6.94
N GLY A 280 4.58 -23.39 6.64
CA GLY A 280 3.23 -23.92 6.85
C GLY A 280 2.69 -23.76 8.28
N VAL A 281 3.47 -23.17 9.19
CA VAL A 281 3.03 -22.94 10.58
C VAL A 281 2.32 -21.59 10.73
N GLY A 282 2.66 -20.63 9.88
CA GLY A 282 2.16 -19.26 9.91
C GLY A 282 2.55 -18.50 8.64
N ARG A 283 2.45 -17.18 8.71
CA ARG A 283 2.76 -16.28 7.60
C ARG A 283 3.46 -15.02 8.07
N TYR A 284 4.15 -14.33 7.18
CA TYR A 284 4.78 -13.06 7.50
C TYR A 284 4.90 -12.17 6.27
N GLN A 285 5.09 -10.89 6.53
CA GLN A 285 5.44 -9.91 5.50
C GLN A 285 6.51 -8.97 6.03
N SER A 286 7.49 -8.64 5.19
CA SER A 286 8.55 -7.70 5.53
C SER A 286 8.19 -6.28 5.10
N PHE A 287 8.64 -5.29 5.88
CA PHE A 287 8.36 -3.88 5.65
C PHE A 287 9.61 -3.01 5.82
N ALA A 288 9.68 -1.92 5.06
CA ALA A 288 10.72 -0.91 5.09
C ALA A 288 10.34 0.17 6.11
N GLY A 289 10.52 -0.14 7.39
CA GLY A 289 10.18 0.74 8.49
C GLY A 289 11.21 1.84 8.72
N TRP A 290 10.83 2.81 9.55
CA TRP A 290 11.70 3.94 9.90
C TRP A 290 12.99 3.53 10.61
N TRP A 291 12.95 2.38 11.29
CA TRP A 291 14.06 1.82 12.05
C TRP A 291 14.83 0.74 11.27
N GLY A 292 14.60 0.65 9.96
CA GLY A 292 15.12 -0.39 9.07
C GLY A 292 14.08 -1.45 8.76
N VAL A 293 14.55 -2.59 8.23
CA VAL A 293 13.68 -3.72 7.92
C VAL A 293 13.05 -4.26 9.20
N GLY A 294 11.74 -4.48 9.17
CA GLY A 294 10.99 -5.23 10.17
C GLY A 294 10.00 -6.18 9.49
N GLY A 295 9.22 -6.91 10.28
CA GLY A 295 8.19 -7.79 9.75
C GLY A 295 6.96 -7.86 10.64
N ILE A 296 5.83 -8.19 10.04
CA ILE A 296 4.60 -8.57 10.76
C ILE A 296 4.39 -10.06 10.52
N TYR A 297 4.27 -10.81 11.61
CA TYR A 297 4.15 -12.27 11.61
C TYR A 297 2.78 -12.65 12.15
N TRP A 298 2.14 -13.58 11.46
CA TRP A 298 0.81 -14.08 11.76
C TRP A 298 0.83 -15.58 12.00
N ARG A 299 0.06 -16.02 13.00
CA ARG A 299 -0.27 -17.42 13.23
C ARG A 299 -1.72 -17.53 13.69
N ALA A 300 -2.43 -18.57 13.26
CA ALA A 300 -3.87 -18.69 13.49
C ALA A 300 -4.27 -18.67 14.99
N ASP A 301 -3.42 -19.15 15.89
CA ASP A 301 -3.62 -19.16 17.34
C ASP A 301 -3.07 -17.90 18.05
N LEU A 302 -2.27 -17.06 17.37
CA LEU A 302 -1.60 -15.90 17.97
C LEU A 302 -2.09 -14.55 17.43
N GLY A 303 -2.68 -14.53 16.23
CA GLY A 303 -2.91 -13.31 15.47
C GLY A 303 -1.62 -12.74 14.86
N ALA A 304 -1.69 -11.49 14.39
CA ALA A 304 -0.59 -10.79 13.73
C ALA A 304 0.14 -9.82 14.69
N HIS A 305 1.46 -9.94 14.78
CA HIS A 305 2.32 -9.06 15.60
C HIS A 305 3.56 -8.60 14.82
N GLU A 306 3.88 -7.33 14.96
CA GLU A 306 5.06 -6.68 14.38
C GLU A 306 6.32 -6.90 15.21
N VAL A 307 7.45 -7.02 14.55
CA VAL A 307 8.79 -7.00 15.15
C VAL A 307 9.63 -6.05 14.29
N TYR A 308 10.23 -5.01 14.89
CA TYR A 308 11.04 -4.02 14.17
C TYR A 308 12.24 -3.54 15.00
N GLY A 309 13.08 -2.68 14.41
CA GLY A 309 14.20 -2.03 15.10
C GLY A 309 15.25 -3.01 15.61
N ASP A 310 15.87 -2.69 16.76
CA ASP A 310 16.94 -3.51 17.33
C ASP A 310 16.43 -4.83 17.90
N ILE A 311 15.18 -4.90 18.34
CA ILE A 311 14.52 -6.16 18.73
C ILE A 311 14.44 -7.10 17.53
N TYR A 312 14.00 -6.61 16.36
CA TYR A 312 13.98 -7.40 15.13
C TYR A 312 15.38 -7.86 14.71
N LYS A 313 16.39 -6.98 14.76
CA LYS A 313 17.78 -7.36 14.44
C LYS A 313 18.26 -8.50 15.33
N ARG A 314 17.99 -8.44 16.64
CA ARG A 314 18.39 -9.49 17.57
C ARG A 314 17.61 -10.79 17.35
N TRP A 315 16.30 -10.70 17.19
CA TRP A 315 15.44 -11.86 16.93
C TRP A 315 15.80 -12.56 15.61
N SER A 316 16.03 -11.79 14.55
CA SER A 316 16.47 -12.30 13.25
C SER A 316 17.86 -12.96 13.33
N ALA A 317 18.79 -12.42 14.12
CA ALA A 317 20.09 -13.06 14.37
C ALA A 317 19.99 -14.38 15.14
N LEU A 318 18.84 -14.67 15.76
CA LEU A 318 18.52 -15.90 16.46
C LEU A 318 17.64 -16.85 15.62
N ASP A 319 17.63 -16.69 14.30
CA ASP A 319 16.84 -17.48 13.34
C ASP A 319 15.32 -17.22 13.41
N ALA A 320 14.93 -16.03 13.90
CA ALA A 320 13.57 -15.52 13.91
C ALA A 320 12.54 -16.54 14.46
N GLU A 321 11.45 -16.80 13.73
CA GLU A 321 10.37 -17.68 14.15
C GLU A 321 10.75 -19.17 14.19
N HIS A 322 11.83 -19.55 13.49
CA HIS A 322 12.40 -20.91 13.53
C HIS A 322 13.35 -21.09 14.72
N GLY A 323 13.82 -19.96 15.26
CA GLY A 323 14.76 -19.85 16.34
C GLY A 323 14.25 -20.26 17.73
N VAL A 324 15.11 -20.05 18.72
CA VAL A 324 14.83 -20.40 20.13
C VAL A 324 13.64 -19.63 20.71
N LEU A 325 13.37 -18.43 20.19
CA LEU A 325 12.30 -17.54 20.65
C LEU A 325 10.96 -17.85 19.96
N GLY A 326 10.97 -18.38 18.75
CA GLY A 326 9.74 -18.66 18.00
C GLY A 326 8.96 -17.40 17.61
N PHE A 327 7.64 -17.51 17.50
CA PHE A 327 6.77 -16.45 17.01
C PHE A 327 6.57 -15.33 18.04
N PRO A 328 6.37 -14.07 17.59
CA PRO A 328 5.96 -12.98 18.48
C PRO A 328 4.58 -13.26 19.08
N LEU A 329 4.47 -13.07 20.40
CA LEU A 329 3.22 -13.18 21.16
C LEU A 329 2.51 -11.83 21.37
N THR A 330 3.27 -10.74 21.30
CA THR A 330 2.80 -9.37 21.49
C THR A 330 3.44 -8.49 20.44
N GLY A 331 2.88 -7.32 20.18
CA GLY A 331 3.66 -6.20 19.64
C GLY A 331 4.72 -5.69 20.62
N GLU A 332 5.50 -4.70 20.19
CA GLU A 332 6.53 -4.08 21.03
C GLU A 332 5.90 -3.18 22.12
N ARG A 333 6.30 -3.37 23.37
CA ARG A 333 5.75 -2.67 24.54
C ARG A 333 6.81 -1.83 25.22
N ALA A 334 6.39 -0.69 25.78
CA ALA A 334 7.25 0.10 26.66
C ALA A 334 7.43 -0.62 28.01
N THR A 335 8.63 -0.55 28.56
CA THR A 335 8.85 -0.83 29.99
C THR A 335 8.52 0.43 30.81
N VAL A 336 8.55 0.35 32.14
CA VAL A 336 8.40 1.53 33.03
C VAL A 336 9.56 2.54 32.87
N GLY A 337 10.69 2.11 32.32
CA GLY A 337 11.86 2.96 32.05
C GLY A 337 11.92 3.46 30.60
N GLN A 338 13.13 3.74 30.12
CA GLN A 338 13.39 4.11 28.72
C GLN A 338 13.50 2.89 27.78
N GLY A 339 13.20 1.70 28.29
CA GLY A 339 13.33 0.45 27.56
C GLY A 339 12.07 0.05 26.83
N ARG A 340 12.22 -0.94 25.97
CA ARG A 340 11.14 -1.59 25.23
C ARG A 340 11.35 -3.09 25.25
N TYR A 341 10.28 -3.85 25.16
CA TYR A 341 10.38 -5.30 25.16
C TYR A 341 9.30 -5.94 24.29
N GLN A 342 9.56 -7.18 23.91
CA GLN A 342 8.60 -8.00 23.20
C GLN A 342 8.74 -9.44 23.66
N THR A 343 7.61 -10.13 23.81
CA THR A 343 7.57 -11.53 24.22
C THR A 343 7.30 -12.45 23.04
N PHE A 344 7.83 -13.67 23.12
CA PHE A 344 7.75 -14.68 22.06
C PHE A 344 7.36 -16.03 22.64
N THR A 345 6.86 -16.93 21.79
CA THR A 345 6.33 -18.25 22.21
C THR A 345 7.35 -19.08 22.98
N GLY A 346 8.62 -18.99 22.58
CA GLY A 346 9.79 -19.68 23.11
C GLY A 346 9.74 -21.21 22.99
N ARG A 347 10.77 -21.81 22.39
CA ARG A 347 10.89 -23.28 22.29
C ARG A 347 11.01 -23.96 23.66
N PHE A 348 11.56 -23.26 24.66
CA PHE A 348 11.84 -23.78 26.00
C PHE A 348 10.96 -23.16 27.09
N GLY A 349 9.83 -22.57 26.70
CA GLY A 349 8.92 -21.82 27.57
C GLY A 349 9.05 -20.32 27.37
N GLU A 350 8.60 -19.53 28.35
CA GLU A 350 8.55 -18.07 28.27
C GLU A 350 9.86 -17.45 27.80
N SER A 351 9.73 -16.45 26.92
CA SER A 351 10.87 -15.78 26.32
C SER A 351 10.54 -14.34 25.94
N GLY A 352 11.56 -13.49 25.93
CA GLY A 352 11.43 -12.10 25.52
C GLY A 352 12.76 -11.49 25.14
N ILE A 353 12.68 -10.42 24.34
CA ILE A 353 13.81 -9.54 24.05
C ILE A 353 13.52 -8.20 24.71
N TYR A 354 14.49 -7.69 25.46
CA TYR A 354 14.46 -6.39 26.11
C TYR A 354 15.53 -5.50 25.51
N TRP A 355 15.16 -4.28 25.16
CA TRP A 355 16.02 -3.27 24.60
C TRP A 355 16.03 -2.02 25.48
N ARG A 356 17.20 -1.40 25.62
CA ARG A 356 17.37 -0.06 26.20
C ARG A 356 18.46 0.69 25.41
N PRO A 357 18.35 2.02 25.20
CA PRO A 357 19.29 2.76 24.35
C PRO A 357 20.78 2.57 24.68
N ASP A 358 21.12 2.42 25.95
CA ASP A 358 22.48 2.26 26.47
C ASP A 358 22.94 0.80 26.60
N LEU A 359 22.02 -0.17 26.54
CA LEU A 359 22.32 -1.60 26.71
C LEU A 359 22.22 -2.41 25.41
N GLY A 360 21.43 -1.95 24.44
CA GLY A 360 21.05 -2.72 23.25
C GLY A 360 19.95 -3.75 23.54
N ALA A 361 19.67 -4.60 22.55
CA ALA A 361 18.63 -5.63 22.62
C ALA A 361 19.22 -6.99 23.02
N HIS A 362 18.72 -7.57 24.11
CA HIS A 362 19.13 -8.88 24.62
C HIS A 362 17.93 -9.77 24.89
N GLU A 363 18.05 -11.03 24.51
CA GLU A 363 17.06 -12.07 24.76
C GLU A 363 17.26 -12.75 26.11
N VAL A 364 16.15 -13.14 26.73
CA VAL A 364 16.13 -14.02 27.90
C VAL A 364 15.03 -15.06 27.65
N TYR A 365 15.30 -16.34 27.91
CA TYR A 365 14.33 -17.40 27.66
C TYR A 365 14.42 -18.57 28.66
N GLY A 366 13.41 -19.44 28.64
CA GLY A 366 13.42 -20.71 29.34
C GLY A 366 13.49 -20.58 30.86
N ALA A 367 14.34 -21.39 31.49
CA ALA A 367 14.45 -21.43 32.96
C ALA A 367 15.00 -20.11 33.52
N ILE A 368 15.95 -19.48 32.83
CA ILE A 368 16.52 -18.19 33.22
C ILE A 368 15.45 -17.10 33.19
N TYR A 369 14.65 -17.03 32.11
CA TYR A 369 13.54 -16.07 32.02
C TYR A 369 12.56 -16.24 33.18
N ARG A 370 12.07 -17.45 33.42
CA ARG A 370 11.10 -17.69 34.51
C ARG A 370 11.67 -17.27 35.86
N ARG A 371 12.95 -17.54 36.10
CA ARG A 371 13.59 -17.13 37.34
C ARG A 371 13.70 -15.60 37.43
N TRP A 372 14.17 -14.93 36.39
CA TRP A 372 14.28 -13.48 36.33
C TRP A 372 12.92 -12.78 36.49
N ALA A 373 11.88 -13.27 35.79
CA ALA A 373 10.51 -12.78 35.91
C ALA A 373 9.98 -12.93 37.35
N SER A 374 10.26 -14.05 38.03
CA SER A 374 9.88 -14.26 39.44
C SER A 374 10.53 -13.28 40.42
N LEU A 375 11.61 -12.62 40.01
CA LEU A 375 12.34 -11.61 40.78
C LEU A 375 11.92 -10.17 40.43
N GLY A 376 10.90 -10.00 39.59
CA GLY A 376 10.39 -8.68 39.16
C GLY A 376 10.88 -8.24 37.79
N ALA A 377 11.49 -9.12 37.00
CA ALA A 377 12.00 -8.83 35.66
C ALA A 377 12.89 -7.57 35.63
N GLU A 378 12.69 -6.65 34.68
CA GLU A 378 13.49 -5.43 34.54
C GLU A 378 13.26 -4.41 35.66
N HIS A 379 12.23 -4.61 36.48
CA HIS A 379 11.99 -3.82 37.70
C HIS A 379 12.60 -4.45 38.95
N GLY A 380 13.07 -5.69 38.82
CA GLY A 380 13.63 -6.47 39.91
C GLY A 380 15.05 -6.07 40.27
N VAL A 381 15.59 -6.77 41.26
CA VAL A 381 16.96 -6.53 41.78
C VAL A 381 18.06 -6.70 40.73
N LEU A 382 17.79 -7.44 39.66
CA LEU A 382 18.75 -7.67 38.58
C LEU A 382 18.67 -6.60 37.47
N GLY A 383 17.55 -5.90 37.32
CA GLY A 383 17.36 -4.94 36.23
C GLY A 383 17.32 -5.59 34.84
N TYR A 384 17.75 -4.84 33.82
CA TYR A 384 17.72 -5.25 32.43
C TYR A 384 18.79 -6.31 32.12
N PRO A 385 18.54 -7.18 31.11
CA PRO A 385 19.60 -8.02 30.57
C PRO A 385 20.66 -7.17 29.86
N VAL A 386 21.92 -7.53 30.06
CA VAL A 386 23.10 -6.93 29.38
C VAL A 386 23.82 -7.93 28.49
N SER A 387 23.36 -9.19 28.48
CA SER A 387 23.78 -10.23 27.53
C SER A 387 22.60 -11.10 27.13
N GLY A 388 22.68 -11.70 25.95
CA GLY A 388 21.94 -12.92 25.63
C GLY A 388 22.38 -14.12 26.48
N GLU A 389 21.72 -15.26 26.32
CA GLU A 389 22.11 -16.51 27.01
C GLU A 389 23.32 -17.16 26.33
N TYR A 390 24.39 -17.41 27.10
CA TYR A 390 25.63 -18.01 26.61
C TYR A 390 26.03 -19.25 27.43
N ASP A 391 26.85 -20.11 26.82
CA ASP A 391 27.31 -21.35 27.44
C ASP A 391 28.36 -21.07 28.53
N VAL A 392 28.24 -21.77 29.65
CA VAL A 392 29.23 -21.80 30.74
C VAL A 392 29.47 -23.25 31.16
N ASP A 393 30.51 -23.49 31.95
CA ASP A 393 30.75 -24.83 32.47
C ASP A 393 29.55 -25.33 33.29
N GLY A 394 29.10 -26.55 32.99
CA GLY A 394 27.92 -27.17 33.60
C GLY A 394 26.56 -26.60 33.18
N GLY A 395 26.47 -25.60 32.30
CA GLY A 395 25.17 -24.99 32.00
C GLY A 395 25.17 -23.76 31.09
N ARG A 396 24.25 -22.83 31.35
CA ARG A 396 24.09 -21.59 30.57
C ARG A 396 23.85 -20.41 31.50
N ARG A 397 24.16 -19.19 31.06
CA ARG A 397 24.10 -17.98 31.87
C ARG A 397 23.62 -16.78 31.06
N SER A 398 22.88 -15.89 31.72
CA SER A 398 22.60 -14.54 31.23
C SER A 398 23.02 -13.52 32.29
N ASP A 399 23.59 -12.42 31.82
CA ASP A 399 24.02 -11.30 32.65
C ASP A 399 22.98 -10.18 32.61
N PHE A 400 22.83 -9.52 33.75
CA PHE A 400 21.94 -8.41 34.00
C PHE A 400 22.71 -7.27 34.67
N GLU A 401 22.14 -6.07 34.70
CA GLU A 401 22.79 -4.90 35.32
C GLU A 401 23.22 -5.15 36.77
N GLY A 402 22.35 -5.82 37.54
CA GLY A 402 22.53 -6.09 38.96
C GLY A 402 23.11 -7.46 39.27
N GLY A 403 23.63 -8.22 38.29
CA GLY A 403 24.18 -9.56 38.53
C GLY A 403 23.96 -10.55 37.39
N TYR A 404 23.83 -11.83 37.70
CA TYR A 404 23.59 -12.86 36.69
C TYR A 404 22.70 -13.99 37.20
N ILE A 405 22.13 -14.72 36.25
CA ILE A 405 21.46 -15.99 36.51
C ILE A 405 22.15 -17.08 35.72
N ARG A 406 22.50 -18.17 36.39
CA ARG A 406 23.05 -19.38 35.78
C ARG A 406 22.05 -20.52 35.89
N TRP A 407 21.82 -21.23 34.80
CA TRP A 407 21.09 -22.48 34.75
C TRP A 407 22.07 -23.65 34.71
N ASP A 408 21.85 -24.66 35.55
CA ASP A 408 22.63 -25.89 35.58
C ASP A 408 21.95 -27.00 34.77
N ARG A 409 22.70 -27.62 33.86
CA ARG A 409 22.16 -28.64 32.94
C ARG A 409 21.83 -29.95 33.65
N ALA A 410 22.59 -30.33 34.68
CA ALA A 410 22.45 -31.61 35.36
C ALA A 410 21.27 -31.62 36.33
N THR A 411 21.06 -30.52 37.05
CA THR A 411 19.99 -30.41 38.05
C THR A 411 18.75 -29.70 37.52
N ASN A 412 18.85 -29.02 36.37
CA ASN A 412 17.80 -28.17 35.80
C ASN A 412 17.36 -27.05 36.77
N THR A 413 18.29 -26.52 37.57
CA THR A 413 18.03 -25.45 38.55
C THR A 413 18.71 -24.15 38.14
N THR A 414 18.16 -23.02 38.59
CA THR A 414 18.76 -21.69 38.39
C THR A 414 19.35 -21.14 39.68
N GLU A 415 20.57 -20.62 39.61
CA GLU A 415 21.25 -19.85 40.65
C GLU A 415 21.23 -18.37 40.29
N VAL A 416 20.99 -17.52 41.30
CA VAL A 416 20.96 -16.05 41.15
C VAL A 416 22.11 -15.48 41.94
N VAL A 417 22.92 -14.65 41.30
CA VAL A 417 24.03 -13.95 41.95
C VAL A 417 23.85 -12.45 41.70
N THR A 418 23.66 -11.68 42.77
CA THR A 418 23.55 -10.23 42.71
C THR A 418 24.92 -9.58 42.88
N GLY A 419 25.21 -8.55 42.09
CA GLY A 419 26.33 -7.64 42.34
C GLY A 419 26.08 -6.87 43.64
N GLY A 420 27.05 -6.90 44.56
CA GLY A 420 26.95 -6.23 45.86
C GLY A 420 27.08 -4.72 45.78
#